data_AF-A0A4Q5QWW2-F1
#
_entry.id   AF-A0A4Q5QWW2-F1
#
_cell.length_a   1.000
_cell.length_b   1.000
_cell.length_c   1.000
_cell.angle_alpha   90.00
_cell.angle_beta   90.00
_cell.angle_gamma   90.00
#
_symmetry.space_group_name_H-M   'P 1'
#
loop_
_entity.id
_entity.type
_entity.pdbx_description
1 polymer ?
#
loop_
_entity_poly.entity_id
_entity_poly.type
_entity_poly.pdbx_seq_one_letter_code
_entity_poly.pdbx_strand_id
1 'polypeptide(L)'
;MNWGTKIIIGMLCFMSFIIVLAVMMFRSDTDALVDQDYYEKGLKYDETYRLKENVLHDDVRPEVTADTAAITLRFKTSAAGSIKMVRIADKTMDRELRFDTDPENKVVLPTAGLAAGRWKLIVKWTAASGDSYLAEHELFIP
;
A
#
# COMPACT_ATOMS: atom_id res chain seq x y z
N MET A 1 -5.89 -51.63 -28.65
CA MET A 1 -6.37 -50.35 -28.09
C MET A 1 -7.30 -49.72 -29.10
N ASN A 2 -8.57 -49.57 -28.74
CA ASN A 2 -9.63 -49.24 -29.69
C ASN A 2 -9.83 -47.72 -29.73
N TRP A 3 -10.37 -47.20 -30.83
CA TRP A 3 -10.52 -45.76 -31.05
C TRP A 3 -11.29 -45.06 -29.91
N GLY A 4 -12.36 -45.69 -29.39
CA GLY A 4 -13.10 -45.17 -28.23
C GLY A 4 -12.26 -45.08 -26.95
N THR A 5 -11.32 -46.00 -26.72
CA THR A 5 -10.43 -45.95 -25.55
C THR A 5 -9.52 -44.72 -25.59
N LYS A 6 -9.05 -44.32 -26.78
CA LYS A 6 -8.20 -43.12 -26.95
C LYS A 6 -8.96 -41.84 -26.63
N ILE A 7 -10.24 -41.76 -27.01
CA ILE A 7 -11.12 -40.62 -26.70
C ILE A 7 -11.36 -40.50 -25.19
N ILE A 8 -11.66 -41.63 -24.53
CA ILE A 8 -11.89 -41.65 -23.07
C ILE A 8 -10.63 -41.21 -22.32
N ILE A 9 -9.45 -41.71 -22.72
CA ILE A 9 -8.17 -41.30 -22.11
C ILE A 9 -7.92 -39.80 -22.32
N GLY A 10 -8.15 -39.27 -23.53
CA GLY A 10 -8.00 -37.85 -23.81
C GLY A 10 -8.92 -36.98 -22.97
N MET A 11 -10.19 -37.38 -22.83
CA MET A 11 -11.17 -36.69 -22.01
C MET A 11 -10.78 -36.68 -20.53
N LEU A 12 -10.34 -37.82 -19.99
CA LEU A 12 -9.93 -37.93 -18.59
C LEU A 12 -8.66 -37.11 -18.31
N CYS A 13 -7.72 -37.09 -19.25
CA CYS A 13 -6.53 -36.24 -19.18
C CYS A 13 -6.87 -34.74 -19.21
N PHE A 14 -7.85 -34.34 -20.02
CA PHE A 14 -8.29 -32.95 -20.06
C PHE A 14 -9.00 -32.55 -18.77
N MET A 15 -9.88 -33.42 -18.24
CA MET A 15 -10.55 -33.19 -16.95
C MET A 15 -9.53 -33.04 -15.81
N SER A 16 -8.52 -33.91 -15.74
CA SER A 16 -7.49 -33.80 -14.71
C SER A 16 -6.65 -32.53 -14.86
N PHE A 17 -6.32 -32.13 -16.09
CA PHE A 17 -5.64 -30.86 -16.35
C PHE A 17 -6.44 -29.65 -15.84
N ILE A 18 -7.75 -29.59 -16.09
CA ILE A 18 -8.62 -28.52 -15.58
C ILE A 18 -8.68 -28.52 -14.05
N ILE A 19 -8.77 -29.70 -13.42
CA ILE A 19 -8.76 -29.81 -11.95
C ILE A 19 -7.42 -29.30 -11.37
N VAL A 20 -6.29 -29.63 -12.01
CA VAL A 20 -4.97 -29.13 -11.59
C VAL A 20 -4.92 -27.61 -11.67
N LEU A 21 -5.41 -27.01 -12.77
CA LEU A 21 -5.48 -25.54 -12.89
C LEU A 21 -6.37 -24.92 -11.80
N ALA A 22 -7.53 -25.51 -11.51
CA ALA A 22 -8.42 -25.02 -10.46
C ALA A 22 -7.75 -25.08 -9.07
N VAL A 23 -7.07 -26.18 -8.74
CA VAL A 23 -6.34 -26.31 -7.48
C VAL A 23 -5.18 -25.33 -7.40
N MET A 24 -4.45 -25.09 -8.49
CA MET A 24 -3.40 -24.06 -8.53
C MET A 24 -3.98 -22.67 -8.29
N MET A 25 -5.13 -22.34 -8.88
CA MET A 25 -5.80 -21.06 -8.68
C MET A 25 -6.21 -20.85 -7.23
N PHE A 26 -6.79 -21.85 -6.56
CA PHE A 26 -7.15 -21.76 -5.14
C PHE A 26 -5.95 -21.71 -4.18
N ARG A 27 -4.79 -22.22 -4.61
CA ARG A 27 -3.54 -22.18 -3.85
C ARG A 27 -2.70 -20.95 -4.10
N SER A 28 -3.02 -20.17 -5.14
CA SER A 28 -2.36 -18.89 -5.38
C SER A 28 -2.74 -17.94 -4.25
N ASP A 29 -1.75 -17.20 -3.74
CA ASP A 29 -1.98 -16.21 -2.68
C ASP A 29 -3.05 -15.20 -3.13
N THR A 30 -3.84 -14.73 -2.17
CA THR A 30 -4.90 -13.74 -2.43
C THR A 30 -4.29 -12.52 -3.09
N ASP A 31 -4.75 -12.19 -4.29
CA ASP A 31 -4.29 -11.02 -5.02
C ASP A 31 -4.42 -9.77 -4.12
N ALA A 32 -3.27 -9.17 -3.83
CA ALA A 32 -3.22 -7.87 -3.16
C ALA A 32 -3.92 -6.76 -3.98
N LEU A 33 -4.40 -7.06 -5.20
CA LEU A 33 -5.07 -6.12 -6.09
C LEU A 33 -6.52 -5.78 -5.65
N VAL A 34 -7.21 -6.67 -4.94
CA VAL A 34 -8.59 -6.38 -4.49
C VAL A 34 -8.55 -5.57 -3.21
N ASP A 35 -8.72 -4.26 -3.34
CA ASP A 35 -8.91 -3.34 -2.22
C ASP A 35 -10.32 -3.52 -1.65
N GLN A 36 -10.43 -4.14 -0.48
CA GLN A 36 -11.72 -4.48 0.15
C GLN A 36 -12.60 -3.23 0.31
N ASP A 37 -11.97 -2.07 0.53
CA ASP A 37 -12.67 -0.82 0.83
C ASP A 37 -12.80 0.11 -0.39
N TYR A 38 -12.66 -0.40 -1.63
CA TYR A 38 -12.72 0.45 -2.83
C TYR A 38 -14.02 1.25 -2.94
N TYR A 39 -15.16 0.65 -2.55
CA TYR A 39 -16.45 1.36 -2.51
C TYR A 39 -16.45 2.49 -1.47
N GLU A 40 -15.93 2.24 -0.27
CA GLU A 40 -15.85 3.27 0.77
C GLU A 40 -14.90 4.41 0.39
N LYS A 41 -13.80 4.10 -0.29
CA LYS A 41 -12.87 5.10 -0.82
C LYS A 41 -13.54 6.01 -1.84
N GLY A 42 -14.42 5.45 -2.68
CA GLY A 42 -15.24 6.22 -3.62
C GLY A 42 -16.13 7.24 -2.91
N LEU A 43 -16.80 6.85 -1.82
CA LEU A 43 -17.66 7.75 -1.05
C LEU A 43 -16.90 8.88 -0.35
N LYS A 44 -15.64 8.65 0.03
CA LYS A 44 -14.77 9.63 0.71
C LYS A 44 -13.80 10.35 -0.23
N TYR A 45 -14.02 10.23 -1.55
CA TYR A 45 -13.08 10.74 -2.53
C TYR A 45 -12.93 12.27 -2.46
N ASP A 46 -14.04 13.01 -2.34
CA ASP A 46 -14.02 14.48 -2.28
C ASP A 46 -13.25 15.01 -1.06
N GLU A 47 -13.39 14.36 0.09
CA GLU A 47 -12.61 14.70 1.29
C GLU A 47 -11.12 14.49 1.03
N THR A 48 -10.77 13.31 0.49
CA THR A 48 -9.38 12.96 0.17
C THR A 48 -8.78 13.91 -0.85
N TYR A 49 -9.56 14.27 -1.87
CA TYR A 49 -9.16 15.22 -2.90
C TYR A 49 -8.87 16.59 -2.31
N ARG A 50 -9.76 17.12 -1.46
CA ARG A 50 -9.55 18.41 -0.78
C ARG A 50 -8.29 18.41 0.08
N LEU A 51 -8.04 17.33 0.84
CA LEU A 51 -6.84 17.20 1.66
C LEU A 51 -5.55 17.21 0.82
N LYS A 52 -5.57 16.62 -0.38
CA LYS A 52 -4.44 16.65 -1.32
C LYS A 52 -4.27 18.04 -1.95
N GLU A 53 -5.37 18.69 -2.31
CA GLU A 53 -5.35 20.03 -2.89
C GLU A 53 -4.78 21.06 -1.91
N ASN A 54 -5.17 20.98 -0.62
CA ASN A 54 -4.61 21.85 0.42
C ASN A 54 -3.09 21.74 0.52
N VAL A 55 -2.52 20.54 0.31
CA VAL A 55 -1.05 20.35 0.32
C VAL A 55 -0.38 21.13 -0.80
N LEU A 56 -0.99 21.15 -1.99
CA LEU A 56 -0.47 21.87 -3.15
C LEU A 56 -0.66 23.38 -3.01
N HIS A 57 -1.83 23.80 -2.53
CA HIS A 57 -2.17 25.20 -2.35
C HIS A 57 -1.28 25.88 -1.30
N ASP A 58 -1.05 25.22 -0.16
CA ASP A 58 -0.25 25.76 0.94
C ASP A 58 1.25 25.41 0.80
N ASP A 59 1.62 24.67 -0.24
CA ASP A 59 2.98 24.17 -0.49
C ASP A 59 3.58 23.45 0.73
N VAL A 60 2.78 22.67 1.46
CA VAL A 60 3.20 22.00 2.71
C VAL A 60 3.63 20.55 2.51
N ARG A 61 4.03 20.17 1.29
CA ARG A 61 4.40 18.80 0.98
C ARG A 61 5.62 18.35 1.80
N PRO A 62 5.55 17.26 2.58
CA PRO A 62 6.68 16.77 3.35
C PRO A 62 7.81 16.28 2.43
N GLU A 63 9.04 16.60 2.79
CA GLU A 63 10.21 16.00 2.15
C GLU A 63 10.45 14.62 2.76
N VAL A 64 10.52 13.59 1.92
CA VAL A 64 10.70 12.20 2.37
C VAL A 64 12.02 11.68 1.84
N THR A 65 12.89 11.23 2.74
CA THR A 65 14.15 10.58 2.40
C THR A 65 14.15 9.18 3.01
N ALA A 66 14.39 8.16 2.18
CA ALA A 66 14.51 6.78 2.64
C ALA A 66 15.97 6.33 2.53
N ASP A 67 16.52 5.83 3.63
CA ASP A 67 17.83 5.17 3.68
C ASP A 67 17.63 3.72 4.16
N THR A 68 18.68 2.91 4.04
CA THR A 68 18.78 1.54 4.57
C THR A 68 18.38 1.41 6.03
N ALA A 69 18.64 2.43 6.86
CA ALA A 69 18.36 2.39 8.30
C ALA A 69 17.04 3.06 8.73
N ALA A 70 16.60 4.10 8.02
CA ALA A 70 15.44 4.89 8.42
C ALA A 70 14.80 5.67 7.27
N ILE A 71 13.49 5.88 7.38
CA ILE A 71 12.73 6.83 6.57
C ILE A 71 12.56 8.11 7.39
N THR A 72 13.06 9.23 6.86
CA THR A 72 12.92 10.55 7.48
C THR A 72 11.93 11.39 6.71
N LEU A 73 10.92 11.90 7.41
CA LEU A 73 9.97 12.88 6.90
C LEU A 73 10.25 14.24 7.54
N ARG A 74 10.34 15.30 6.74
CA ARG A 74 10.48 16.67 7.20
C ARG A 74 9.26 17.48 6.80
N PHE A 75 8.64 18.12 7.79
CA PHE A 75 7.49 19.00 7.64
C PHE A 75 7.92 20.47 7.74
N LYS A 76 7.19 21.38 7.09
CA LYS A 76 7.44 22.83 7.21
C LYS A 76 7.09 23.37 8.60
N THR A 77 6.08 22.79 9.23
CA THR A 77 5.53 23.21 10.53
C THR A 77 5.31 21.99 11.43
N SER A 78 5.04 22.23 12.71
CA SER A 78 4.65 21.18 13.64
C SER A 78 3.32 20.55 13.19
N ALA A 79 3.31 19.23 13.15
CA ALA A 79 2.24 18.41 12.61
C ALA A 79 2.05 17.14 13.45
N ALA A 80 0.80 16.76 13.64
CA ALA A 80 0.41 15.52 14.30
C ALA A 80 -0.50 14.72 13.36
N GLY A 81 -0.37 13.39 13.34
CA GLY A 81 -1.12 12.59 12.38
C GLY A 81 -0.82 11.10 12.39
N SER A 82 -1.11 10.47 11.25
CA SER A 82 -0.77 9.07 11.01
C SER A 82 -0.04 8.88 9.67
N ILE A 83 0.85 7.90 9.66
CA ILE A 83 1.57 7.41 8.49
C ILE A 83 1.12 5.98 8.28
N LYS A 84 0.51 5.71 7.13
CA LYS A 84 0.19 4.37 6.65
C LYS A 84 1.20 3.96 5.59
N MET A 85 1.94 2.89 5.87
CA MET A 85 2.88 2.24 4.96
C MET A 85 2.19 1.05 4.33
N VAL A 86 1.98 1.12 3.02
CA VAL A 86 1.30 0.08 2.23
C VAL A 86 2.33 -0.61 1.36
N ARG A 87 2.41 -1.94 1.42
CA ARG A 87 3.32 -2.70 0.56
C ARG A 87 2.56 -3.20 -0.67
N ILE A 88 3.05 -2.82 -1.86
CA ILE A 88 2.39 -3.18 -3.12
C ILE A 88 2.34 -4.69 -3.36
N ALA A 89 3.39 -5.40 -2.93
CA ALA A 89 3.51 -6.85 -3.13
C ALA A 89 2.68 -7.68 -2.15
N ASP A 90 2.37 -7.14 -0.96
CA ASP A 90 1.76 -7.93 0.12
C ASP A 90 1.09 -7.01 1.15
N LYS A 91 -0.24 -6.96 1.10
CA LYS A 91 -1.07 -6.15 2.01
C LYS A 91 -0.97 -6.57 3.48
N THR A 92 -0.56 -7.80 3.79
CA THR A 92 -0.45 -8.26 5.19
C THR A 92 0.67 -7.56 5.95
N MET A 93 1.59 -6.93 5.22
CA MET A 93 2.74 -6.20 5.74
C MET A 93 2.46 -4.69 5.92
N ASP A 94 1.23 -4.25 5.67
CA ASP A 94 0.82 -2.86 5.87
C ASP A 94 0.97 -2.48 7.35
N ARG A 95 1.49 -1.28 7.59
CA ARG A 95 1.67 -0.73 8.94
C ARG A 95 1.07 0.65 9.03
N GLU A 96 0.46 0.96 10.16
CA GLU A 96 0.00 2.31 10.48
C GLU A 96 0.60 2.76 11.80
N LEU A 97 1.15 3.96 11.81
CA LEU A 97 1.81 4.56 12.97
C LEU A 97 1.27 5.97 13.16
N ARG A 98 0.97 6.34 14.41
CA ARG A 98 0.71 7.74 14.76
C ARG A 98 2.02 8.43 15.08
N PHE A 99 2.10 9.70 14.71
CA PHE A 99 3.28 10.50 14.96
C PHE A 99 2.89 11.90 15.42
N ASP A 100 3.79 12.49 16.19
CA ASP A 100 3.88 13.91 16.44
C ASP A 100 5.27 14.34 15.98
N THR A 101 5.39 15.47 15.29
CA THR A 101 6.70 15.97 14.87
C THR A 101 7.56 16.35 16.07
N ASP A 102 8.85 16.02 15.98
CA ASP A 102 9.88 16.50 16.90
C ASP A 102 10.04 18.04 16.82
N PRO A 103 10.78 18.67 17.76
CA PRO A 103 11.03 20.13 17.74
C PRO A 103 11.67 20.66 16.44
N GLU A 104 12.27 19.79 15.62
CA GLU A 104 12.82 20.12 14.30
C GLU A 104 11.84 19.89 13.14
N ASN A 105 10.55 19.64 13.42
CA ASN A 105 9.51 19.26 12.47
C ASN A 105 9.86 18.01 11.65
N LYS A 106 10.49 17.02 12.30
CA LYS A 106 10.92 15.76 11.68
C LYS A 106 10.22 14.57 12.31
N VAL A 107 10.09 13.52 11.52
CA VAL A 107 9.65 12.19 11.95
C VAL A 107 10.61 11.17 11.37
N VAL A 108 11.20 10.35 12.23
CA VAL A 108 12.13 9.28 11.83
C VAL A 108 11.47 7.93 12.10
N LEU A 109 11.29 7.15 11.05
CA LEU A 109 10.73 5.81 11.11
C LEU A 109 11.83 4.79 10.83
N PRO A 110 12.10 3.84 11.74
CA PRO A 110 13.07 2.79 11.47
C PRO A 110 12.57 1.89 10.34
N THR A 111 13.44 1.56 9.38
CA THR A 111 13.15 0.56 8.34
C THR A 111 13.29 -0.88 8.86
N ALA A 112 13.76 -1.04 10.11
CA ALA A 112 13.92 -2.33 10.75
C ALA A 112 12.59 -3.12 10.76
N GLY A 113 12.61 -4.27 10.11
CA GLY A 113 11.44 -5.14 9.98
C GLY A 113 10.51 -4.80 8.81
N LEU A 114 10.84 -3.84 7.94
CA LEU A 114 10.23 -3.70 6.62
C LEU A 114 10.99 -4.57 5.62
N ALA A 115 10.26 -5.28 4.76
CA ALA A 115 10.87 -6.04 3.67
C ALA A 115 11.36 -5.10 2.56
N ALA A 116 12.49 -5.43 1.93
CA ALA A 116 12.97 -4.73 0.74
C ALA A 116 11.91 -4.72 -0.37
N GLY A 117 11.89 -3.64 -1.15
CA GLY A 117 10.97 -3.45 -2.27
C GLY A 117 10.24 -2.11 -2.28
N ARG A 118 9.12 -2.06 -3.03
CA ARG A 118 8.32 -0.85 -3.21
C ARG A 118 7.27 -0.69 -2.12
N TRP A 119 7.27 0.48 -1.51
CA TRP A 119 6.34 0.88 -0.48
C TRP A 119 5.64 2.17 -0.89
N LYS A 120 4.37 2.28 -0.52
CA LYS A 120 3.58 3.50 -0.64
C LYS A 120 3.34 4.05 0.75
N LEU A 121 3.84 5.26 1.01
CA LEU A 121 3.55 6.00 2.24
C LEU A 121 2.37 6.94 1.99
N ILE A 122 1.36 6.82 2.84
CA ILE A 122 0.21 7.73 2.90
C ILE A 122 0.33 8.46 4.23
N VAL A 123 0.62 9.75 4.17
CA VAL A 123 0.79 10.61 5.34
C VAL A 123 -0.45 11.48 5.45
N LYS A 124 -1.20 11.34 6.55
CA LYS A 124 -2.32 12.22 6.88
C LYS A 124 -1.95 12.97 8.16
N TRP A 125 -1.95 14.29 8.11
CA TRP A 125 -1.57 15.11 9.25
C TRP A 125 -2.43 16.35 9.36
N THR A 126 -2.45 16.90 10.57
CA THR A 126 -3.05 18.17 10.90
C THR A 126 -1.94 19.10 11.36
N ALA A 127 -1.83 20.26 10.72
CA ALA A 127 -0.89 21.30 11.13
C ALA A 127 -1.37 21.98 12.41
N ALA A 128 -0.47 22.67 13.12
CA ALA A 128 -0.82 23.47 14.29
C ALA A 128 -1.88 24.58 13.99
N SER A 129 -2.04 24.99 12.72
CA SER A 129 -3.11 25.91 12.30
C SER A 129 -4.52 25.30 12.37
N GLY A 130 -4.63 23.98 12.49
CA GLY A 130 -5.89 23.23 12.46
C GLY A 130 -6.23 22.63 11.08
N ASP A 131 -5.47 22.99 10.05
CA ASP A 131 -5.68 22.50 8.69
C ASP A 131 -5.20 21.06 8.53
N SER A 132 -5.99 20.26 7.81
CA SER A 132 -5.69 18.86 7.57
C SER A 132 -5.22 18.63 6.15
N TYR A 133 -4.28 17.70 6.00
CA TYR A 133 -3.53 17.46 4.79
C TYR A 133 -3.33 15.96 4.54
N LEU A 134 -3.18 15.59 3.28
CA LEU A 134 -2.86 14.22 2.88
C LEU A 134 -1.86 14.21 1.73
N ALA A 135 -0.74 13.51 1.90
CA ALA A 135 0.28 13.32 0.89
C ALA A 135 0.59 11.83 0.69
N GLU A 136 0.86 11.47 -0.56
CA GLU A 136 1.27 10.12 -0.94
C GLU A 136 2.68 10.16 -1.53
N HIS A 137 3.52 9.23 -1.08
CA HIS A 137 4.91 9.09 -1.50
C HIS A 137 5.20 7.65 -1.85
N GLU A 138 5.87 7.42 -2.98
CA GLU A 138 6.39 6.11 -3.33
C GLU A 138 7.86 6.05 -2.92
N LEU A 139 8.24 5.00 -2.20
CA LEU A 139 9.59 4.76 -1.73
C LEU A 139 10.05 3.37 -2.16
N PHE A 140 11.34 3.25 -2.40
CA PHE A 140 12.01 1.98 -2.58
C PHE A 140 12.94 1.75 -1.41
N ILE A 141 12.70 0.67 -0.66
CA ILE A 141 13.60 0.23 0.40
C ILE A 141 14.55 -0.80 -0.22
N PRO A 142 15.87 -0.56 -0.24
CA PRO A 142 16.85 -1.47 -0.83
C PRO A 142 16.95 -2.80 -0.08
#